data_AF-A0A259FVL0-F1
#
_entry.id   AF-A0A259FVL0-F1
#
_cell.length_a   1.000
_cell.length_b   1.000
_cell.length_c   1.000
_cell.angle_alpha   90.00
_cell.angle_beta   90.00
_cell.angle_gamma   90.00
#
_symmetry.space_group_name_H-M   'P 1'
#
loop_
_entity.id
_entity.type
_entity.pdbx_description
1 polymer ?
#
loop_
_entity_poly.entity_id
_entity_poly.type
_entity_poly.pdbx_seq_one_letter_code
_entity_poly.pdbx_strand_id
1 'polypeptide(L)'
;MKRFLMGVLATLVVGAGAGALFVYSGLFDVSADTPHSPLVYRVIETARENSIERSIRNSLAPANLSDTERVRRGAGNYAAMCVECHLAPGKANSEIRKGLYPEPPDLSQPAKTQADVAARQFWI
;
A
#
# COMPACT_ATOMS: atom_id res chain seq x y z
N MET A 1 28.02 -25.39 -21.94
CA MET A 1 27.13 -24.22 -22.08
C MET A 1 25.71 -24.58 -22.49
N LYS A 2 25.44 -25.24 -23.64
CA LYS A 2 24.07 -25.59 -24.08
C LYS A 2 23.25 -26.41 -23.07
N ARG A 3 23.85 -27.44 -22.46
CA ARG A 3 23.19 -28.25 -21.43
C ARG A 3 22.85 -27.47 -20.16
N PHE A 4 23.72 -26.52 -19.77
CA PHE A 4 23.47 -25.62 -18.64
C PHE A 4 22.32 -24.65 -18.93
N LEU A 5 22.31 -24.04 -20.12
CA LEU A 5 21.22 -23.15 -20.56
C LEU A 5 19.88 -23.90 -20.65
N MET A 6 19.87 -25.14 -21.14
CA MET A 6 18.68 -25.99 -21.13
C MET A 6 18.21 -26.28 -19.71
N GLY A 7 19.13 -26.54 -18.78
CA GLY A 7 18.79 -26.72 -17.36
C GLY A 7 18.14 -25.47 -16.76
N VAL A 8 18.73 -24.29 -16.98
CA VAL A 8 18.16 -23.00 -16.52
C VAL A 8 16.77 -22.78 -17.10
N LEU A 9 16.59 -22.99 -18.41
CA LEU A 9 15.30 -22.81 -19.07
C LEU A 9 14.25 -23.78 -18.53
N ALA A 10 14.60 -25.04 -18.34
CA ALA A 10 13.70 -26.05 -17.77
C ALA A 10 13.25 -25.64 -16.36
N THR A 11 14.18 -25.19 -15.51
CA THR A 11 13.85 -24.72 -14.16
C THR A 11 12.91 -23.51 -14.18
N LEU A 12 13.13 -22.54 -15.08
CA LEU A 12 12.25 -21.38 -15.22
C LEU A 12 10.84 -21.77 -15.67
N VAL A 13 10.73 -22.66 -16.65
CA VAL A 13 9.43 -23.15 -17.15
C VAL A 13 8.68 -23.91 -16.07
N VAL A 14 9.35 -24.82 -15.35
CA VAL A 14 8.74 -25.57 -14.25
C VAL A 14 8.32 -24.64 -13.12
N GLY A 15 9.18 -23.68 -12.76
CA GLY A 15 8.86 -22.68 -11.73
C GLY A 15 7.65 -21.82 -12.10
N ALA A 16 7.59 -21.33 -13.34
CA ALA A 16 6.44 -20.57 -13.85
C ALA A 16 5.16 -21.43 -13.87
N GLY A 17 5.25 -22.68 -14.30
CA GLY A 17 4.13 -23.63 -14.30
C GLY A 17 3.60 -23.91 -12.88
N ALA A 18 4.50 -24.13 -11.92
CA ALA A 18 4.14 -24.33 -10.52
C ALA A 18 3.48 -23.07 -9.92
N GLY A 19 4.01 -21.88 -10.22
CA GLY A 19 3.41 -20.61 -9.81
C GLY A 19 2.01 -20.40 -10.38
N ALA A 20 1.82 -20.68 -11.67
CA ALA A 20 0.51 -20.61 -12.30
C ALA A 20 -0.47 -21.60 -11.65
N LEU A 21 -0.06 -22.87 -11.48
CA LEU A 21 -0.89 -23.88 -10.82
C LEU A 21 -1.30 -23.44 -9.41
N PHE A 22 -0.37 -22.88 -8.63
CA PHE A 22 -0.68 -22.35 -7.30
C PHE A 22 -1.76 -21.25 -7.34
N VAL A 23 -1.63 -20.27 -8.24
CA VAL A 23 -2.62 -19.19 -8.40
C VAL A 23 -3.99 -19.73 -8.85
N TYR A 24 -4.03 -20.65 -9.80
CA TYR A 24 -5.29 -21.21 -10.32
C TYR A 24 -5.90 -22.33 -9.46
N SER A 25 -5.16 -22.85 -8.47
CA SER A 25 -5.63 -23.93 -7.60
C SER A 25 -6.71 -23.52 -6.60
N GLY A 26 -6.84 -22.21 -6.31
CA GLY A 26 -7.71 -21.70 -5.25
C GLY A 26 -7.19 -21.95 -3.82
N LEU A 27 -5.96 -22.46 -3.66
CA LEU A 27 -5.35 -22.73 -2.34
C LEU A 27 -4.86 -21.47 -1.62
N PHE A 28 -4.64 -20.37 -2.35
CA PHE A 28 -4.19 -19.12 -1.76
C PHE A 28 -5.38 -18.36 -1.19
N ASP A 29 -5.45 -18.29 0.13
CA ASP A 29 -6.50 -17.54 0.83
C ASP A 29 -6.29 -16.03 0.64
N VAL A 30 -7.30 -15.37 0.09
CA VAL A 30 -7.36 -13.93 -0.17
C VAL A 30 -8.48 -13.25 0.63
N SER A 31 -9.02 -13.93 1.64
CA SER A 31 -10.01 -13.36 2.55
C SER A 31 -9.46 -12.11 3.25
N ALA A 32 -10.33 -11.13 3.46
CA ALA A 32 -9.94 -9.82 4.00
C ALA A 32 -9.43 -9.90 5.44
N ASP A 33 -9.79 -10.95 6.18
CA ASP A 33 -9.48 -11.19 7.58
C ASP A 33 -8.30 -12.14 7.80
N THR A 34 -7.71 -12.69 6.73
CA THR A 34 -6.53 -13.57 6.83
C THR A 34 -5.25 -12.82 6.47
N PRO A 35 -4.34 -12.61 7.44
CA PRO A 35 -3.05 -12.00 7.15
C PRO A 35 -2.21 -12.85 6.21
N HIS A 36 -1.55 -12.18 5.27
CA HIS A 36 -0.54 -12.80 4.42
C HIS A 36 0.61 -13.35 5.26
N SER A 37 1.24 -14.43 4.78
CA SER A 37 2.48 -14.92 5.39
C SER A 37 3.56 -13.83 5.39
N PRO A 38 4.54 -13.85 6.32
CA PRO A 38 5.57 -12.82 6.41
C PRO A 38 6.41 -12.64 5.13
N LEU A 39 6.51 -13.68 4.30
CA LEU A 39 7.19 -13.58 3.01
C LEU A 39 6.32 -12.80 2.01
N VAL A 40 5.06 -13.18 1.85
CA VAL A 40 4.13 -12.53 0.92
C VAL A 40 3.91 -11.07 1.31
N TYR A 41 3.68 -10.80 2.60
CA TYR A 41 3.54 -9.44 3.13
C TYR A 41 4.75 -8.57 2.76
N ARG A 42 5.98 -9.04 3.03
CA ARG A 42 7.20 -8.29 2.70
C ARG A 42 7.38 -8.04 1.21
N VAL A 43 7.01 -9.00 0.37
CA VAL A 43 7.08 -8.83 -1.09
C VAL A 43 6.12 -7.73 -1.55
N ILE A 44 4.87 -7.77 -1.10
CA ILE A 44 3.85 -6.76 -1.43
C ILE A 44 4.24 -5.39 -0.89
N GLU A 45 4.69 -5.32 0.37
CA GLU A 45 5.18 -4.10 0.99
C GLU A 45 6.36 -3.52 0.23
N THR A 46 7.38 -4.32 -0.09
CA THR A 46 8.54 -3.86 -0.86
C THR A 46 8.13 -3.33 -2.25
N ALA A 47 7.19 -4.01 -2.92
CA ALA A 47 6.68 -3.56 -4.21
C ALA A 47 5.95 -2.21 -4.09
N ARG A 48 5.10 -2.05 -3.06
CA ARG A 48 4.38 -0.80 -2.76
C ARG A 48 5.37 0.34 -2.50
N GLU A 49 6.34 0.13 -1.61
CA GLU A 49 7.34 1.14 -1.25
C GLU A 49 8.16 1.62 -2.45
N ASN A 50 8.65 0.69 -3.27
CA ASN A 50 9.40 1.04 -4.48
C ASN A 50 8.54 1.78 -5.51
N SER A 51 7.26 1.45 -5.62
CA SER A 51 6.32 2.13 -6.52
C SER A 51 6.06 3.56 -6.08
N ILE A 52 5.82 3.77 -4.78
CA ILE A 52 5.61 5.10 -4.19
C ILE A 52 6.86 5.95 -4.39
N GLU A 53 8.03 5.43 -3.99
CA GLU A 53 9.31 6.12 -4.13
C GLU A 53 9.59 6.51 -5.58
N ARG A 54 9.29 5.61 -6.54
CA ARG A 54 9.41 5.93 -7.96
C ARG A 54 8.47 7.04 -8.41
N SER A 55 7.26 7.08 -7.89
CA SER A 55 6.23 8.02 -8.31
C SER A 55 6.44 9.42 -7.74
N ILE A 56 6.91 9.52 -6.50
CA ILE A 56 7.11 10.82 -5.83
C ILE A 56 8.36 11.57 -6.30
N ARG A 57 9.37 10.89 -6.88
CA ARG A 57 10.60 11.53 -7.40
C ARG A 57 10.36 12.71 -8.34
N ASN A 58 9.30 12.66 -9.14
CA ASN A 58 8.94 13.71 -10.11
C ASN A 58 7.59 14.35 -9.81
N SER A 59 6.96 14.01 -8.67
CA SER A 59 5.64 14.53 -8.31
C SER A 59 5.79 15.54 -7.18
N LEU A 60 5.44 16.79 -7.45
CA LEU A 60 5.34 17.82 -6.42
C LEU A 60 3.93 17.81 -5.85
N ALA A 61 3.82 17.78 -4.52
CA ALA A 61 2.55 18.07 -3.87
C ALA A 61 2.05 19.46 -4.31
N PRO A 62 0.73 19.69 -4.39
CA PRO A 62 0.20 21.01 -4.72
C PRO A 62 0.80 22.08 -3.81
N ALA A 63 1.22 23.20 -4.37
CA ALA A 63 1.69 24.33 -3.58
C ALA A 63 0.56 24.86 -2.67
N ASN A 64 0.94 25.51 -1.56
CA ASN A 64 0.04 26.19 -0.63
C ASN A 64 -1.01 25.27 0.01
N LEU A 65 -0.60 24.10 0.50
CA LEU A 65 -1.49 23.20 1.26
C LEU A 65 -2.04 23.82 2.55
N SER A 66 -1.37 24.85 3.09
CA SER A 66 -1.81 25.62 4.25
C SER A 66 -2.84 26.70 3.94
N ASP A 67 -3.24 26.88 2.67
CA ASP A 67 -4.29 27.82 2.31
C ASP A 67 -5.61 27.49 3.03
N THR A 68 -6.17 28.47 3.73
CA THR A 68 -7.33 28.27 4.61
C THR A 68 -8.54 27.72 3.87
N GLU A 69 -8.84 28.21 2.67
CA GLU A 69 -10.01 27.74 1.91
C GLU A 69 -9.78 26.33 1.37
N ARG A 70 -8.55 26.02 0.94
CA ARG A 70 -8.16 24.65 0.55
C ARG A 70 -8.30 23.67 1.71
N VAL A 71 -7.80 24.02 2.90
CA VAL A 71 -7.93 23.20 4.11
C VAL A 71 -9.40 23.02 4.47
N ARG A 72 -10.20 24.09 4.46
CA ARG A 72 -11.63 24.03 4.79
C ARG A 72 -12.39 23.09 3.86
N ARG A 73 -12.15 23.18 2.55
CA ARG A 73 -12.76 22.27 1.55
C ARG A 73 -12.27 20.84 1.69
N GLY A 74 -10.97 20.66 1.90
CA GLY A 74 -10.34 19.34 2.07
C GLY A 74 -10.83 18.61 3.32
N ALA A 75 -11.01 19.32 4.44
CA ALA A 75 -11.47 18.76 5.70
C ALA A 75 -12.87 18.14 5.59
N GLY A 76 -13.79 18.78 4.84
CA GLY A 76 -15.12 18.22 4.57
C GLY A 76 -15.05 16.90 3.79
N ASN A 77 -14.22 16.84 2.74
CA ASN A 77 -14.02 15.60 1.97
C ASN A 77 -13.35 14.51 2.81
N TYR A 78 -12.34 14.87 3.62
CA TYR A 78 -11.66 13.94 4.51
C TYR A 78 -12.63 13.35 5.54
N ALA A 79 -13.48 14.18 6.14
CA ALA A 79 -14.52 13.74 7.07
C ALA A 79 -15.50 12.75 6.41
N ALA A 80 -15.89 13.01 5.16
CA ALA A 80 -16.86 12.19 4.44
C ALA A 80 -16.28 10.86 3.90
N MET A 81 -14.98 10.79 3.61
CA MET A 81 -14.40 9.67 2.85
C MET A 81 -13.25 8.94 3.55
N CYS A 82 -12.51 9.61 4.43
CA CYS A 82 -11.24 9.11 4.95
C CYS A 82 -11.31 8.75 6.43
N VAL A 83 -12.10 9.46 7.23
CA VAL A 83 -12.11 9.35 8.71
C VAL A 83 -12.49 7.95 9.22
N GLU A 84 -13.28 7.20 8.46
CA GLU A 84 -13.61 5.85 8.88
C GLU A 84 -12.40 4.90 8.78
N CYS A 85 -11.51 5.07 7.81
CA CYS A 85 -10.31 4.23 7.70
C CYS A 85 -9.08 4.86 8.39
N HIS A 86 -8.89 6.17 8.30
CA HIS A 86 -7.67 6.89 8.67
C HIS A 86 -7.79 7.80 9.90
N LEU A 87 -8.98 7.77 10.54
CA LEU A 87 -9.28 8.50 11.78
C LEU A 87 -9.28 10.02 11.65
N ALA A 88 -9.84 10.67 12.66
CA ALA A 88 -9.85 12.12 12.86
C ALA A 88 -9.17 12.42 14.20
N PRO A 89 -8.69 13.67 14.42
CA PRO A 89 -8.15 14.06 15.71
C PRO A 89 -9.09 13.70 16.86
N GLY A 90 -8.58 13.00 17.88
CA GLY A 90 -9.35 12.55 19.04
C GLY A 90 -10.18 11.27 18.84
N LYS A 91 -10.26 10.71 17.62
CA LYS A 91 -10.89 9.41 17.35
C LYS A 91 -9.85 8.31 17.53
N ALA A 92 -9.94 7.54 18.62
CA ALA A 92 -8.96 6.50 18.92
C ALA A 92 -8.95 5.34 17.91
N ASN A 93 -10.12 4.93 17.41
CA ASN A 93 -10.25 3.94 16.34
C ASN A 93 -11.65 3.99 15.70
N SER A 94 -11.91 3.17 14.69
CA SER A 94 -13.22 2.91 14.09
C SER A 94 -13.46 1.40 13.95
N GLU A 95 -14.71 0.98 13.74
CA GLU A 95 -15.01 -0.44 13.53
C GLU A 95 -14.44 -0.96 12.22
N ILE A 96 -14.46 -0.16 11.14
CA ILE A 96 -13.90 -0.58 9.86
C ILE A 96 -12.38 -0.69 9.91
N ARG A 97 -11.68 0.26 10.56
CA ARG A 97 -10.21 0.28 10.62
C ARG A 97 -9.65 -0.97 11.31
N LYS A 98 -10.31 -1.44 12.37
CA LYS A 98 -9.94 -2.68 13.09
C LYS A 98 -10.05 -3.94 12.23
N GLY A 99 -10.94 -3.94 11.24
CA GLY A 99 -11.19 -5.08 10.36
C GLY A 99 -10.35 -5.08 9.08
N LEU A 100 -9.52 -4.04 8.85
CA LEU A 100 -8.70 -3.91 7.65
C LEU A 100 -7.29 -4.46 7.89
N TYR A 101 -6.79 -5.21 6.90
CA TYR A 101 -5.43 -5.72 6.88
C TYR A 101 -4.71 -5.33 5.57
N PRO A 102 -3.51 -4.71 5.65
CA PRO A 102 -2.90 -4.16 6.86
C PRO A 102 -3.74 -3.00 7.44
N GLU A 103 -3.62 -2.79 8.75
CA GLU A 103 -4.37 -1.74 9.44
C GLU A 103 -3.98 -0.35 8.87
N PRO A 104 -4.94 0.45 8.39
CA PRO A 104 -4.63 1.77 7.84
C PRO A 104 -3.99 2.70 8.88
N PRO A 105 -3.03 3.56 8.48
CA PRO A 105 -2.40 4.51 9.40
C PRO A 105 -3.40 5.57 9.89
N ASP A 106 -3.15 6.07 11.11
CA ASP A 106 -3.81 7.26 11.65
C ASP A 106 -3.20 8.52 11.00
N LEU A 107 -3.94 9.13 10.08
CA LEU A 107 -3.50 10.33 9.37
C LEU A 107 -3.76 11.62 10.18
N SER A 108 -4.40 11.54 11.35
CA SER A 108 -4.53 12.67 12.26
C SER A 108 -3.23 12.97 13.03
N GLN A 109 -2.31 12.00 13.08
CA GLN A 109 -1.00 12.19 13.69
C GLN A 109 -0.06 12.95 12.75
N PRO A 110 0.82 13.81 13.30
CA PRO A 110 1.84 14.46 12.49
C PRO A 110 2.73 13.40 11.84
N ALA A 111 2.96 13.56 10.54
CA ALA A 111 3.91 12.74 9.83
C ALA A 111 5.33 13.01 10.33
N LYS A 112 6.18 11.99 10.34
CA LYS A 112 7.53 12.06 10.94
C LYS A 112 8.53 12.93 10.15
N THR A 113 8.24 13.33 8.90
CA THR A 113 9.08 14.20 8.04
C THR A 113 8.19 15.07 7.12
N GLN A 114 8.67 16.20 6.55
CA GLN A 114 7.74 17.30 6.16
C GLN A 114 7.66 17.71 4.68
N ALA A 115 8.57 17.29 3.79
CA ALA A 115 8.51 17.66 2.36
C ALA A 115 8.04 16.48 1.47
N ASP A 116 8.66 15.32 1.60
CA ASP A 116 8.27 14.12 0.84
C ASP A 116 6.92 13.55 1.30
N VAL A 117 6.52 13.87 2.53
CA VAL A 117 5.29 13.35 3.13
C VAL A 117 4.04 13.76 2.38
N ALA A 118 3.92 15.00 1.90
CA ALA A 118 2.69 15.41 1.24
C ALA A 118 2.47 14.68 -0.11
N ALA A 119 3.54 14.53 -0.90
CA ALA A 119 3.49 13.76 -2.15
C ALA A 119 3.29 12.26 -1.87
N ARG A 120 3.83 11.76 -0.78
CA ARG A 120 3.70 10.37 -0.35
C ARG A 120 2.31 10.04 0.23
N GLN A 121 1.71 10.95 1.00
CA GLN A 121 0.38 10.81 1.61
C GLN A 121 -0.75 10.70 0.57
N PHE A 122 -0.51 11.14 -0.67
CA PHE A 122 -1.41 10.86 -1.79
C PHE A 122 -1.57 9.34 -2.02
N TRP A 123 -0.53 8.56 -1.79
CA TRP A 123 -0.51 7.11 -2.02
C TRP A 123 -0.95 6.28 -0.81
N ILE A 124 -1.19 6.96 0.33
CA ILE A 124 -1.59 6.39 1.63
C ILE A 124 -0.63 5.32 2.13
#